data_AF-A0A951LZG9-F1
#
_entry.id   AF-A0A951LZG9-F1
#
_cell.length_a   1.000
_cell.length_b   1.000
_cell.length_c   1.000
_cell.angle_alpha   90.00
_cell.angle_beta   90.00
_cell.angle_gamma   90.00
#
_symmetry.space_group_name_H-M   'P 1'
#
loop_
_entity.id
_entity.type
_entity.pdbx_description
1 polymer ?
#
loop_
_entity_poly.entity_id
_entity_poly.type
_entity_poly.pdbx_seq_one_letter_code
_entity_poly.pdbx_strand_id
1 'polypeptide(L)'
;MANAMVDDTRRIREDNPFEAMMSRFDRAAQLLDLDPDLYAVMRVPNREIKVYIPVRMDSGRIEVFEGFRVQHNFARGPAKGG
;
A
#
# COMPACT_ATOMS: atom_id res chain seq x y z
N MET A 1 32.59 -20.59 5.16
CA MET A 1 32.23 -19.18 5.39
C MET A 1 30.93 -18.92 4.64
N ALA A 2 29.78 -19.19 5.28
CA ALA A 2 28.47 -19.05 4.64
C ALA A 2 27.95 -17.61 4.81
N ASN A 3 27.50 -17.00 3.70
CA ASN A 3 27.00 -15.63 3.63
C ASN A 3 25.85 -15.39 4.62
N ALA A 4 26.06 -14.49 5.58
CA ALA A 4 25.06 -14.03 6.56
C ALA A 4 24.01 -13.05 5.97
N MET A 5 23.81 -13.03 4.65
CA MET A 5 22.92 -12.08 3.96
C MET A 5 21.62 -12.69 3.42
N VAL A 6 21.19 -13.84 3.94
CA VAL A 6 19.95 -14.51 3.47
C VAL A 6 18.95 -14.75 4.60
N ASP A 7 19.22 -14.34 5.85
CA ASP A 7 18.45 -14.80 7.00
C ASP A 7 17.52 -13.81 7.71
N ASP A 8 17.22 -12.66 7.08
CA ASP A 8 16.33 -11.65 7.68
C ASP A 8 15.08 -11.36 6.82
N THR A 9 14.46 -12.41 6.28
CA THR A 9 13.10 -12.34 5.69
C THR A 9 12.05 -12.95 6.60
N ARG A 10 12.44 -13.55 7.73
CA ARG A 10 11.57 -14.39 8.57
C ARG A 10 10.89 -13.67 9.74
N ARG A 11 10.89 -12.34 9.80
CA ARG A 11 10.26 -11.59 10.90
C ARG A 11 9.45 -10.37 10.49
N ILE A 12 8.73 -10.46 9.37
CA ILE A 12 7.69 -9.48 9.05
C ILE A 12 6.43 -9.90 9.83
N ARG A 13 6.01 -9.12 10.83
CA ARG A 13 4.73 -9.35 11.54
C ARG A 13 3.59 -9.11 10.53
N GLU A 14 2.88 -10.17 10.15
CA GLU A 14 1.81 -10.15 9.14
C GLU A 14 0.47 -9.60 9.66
N ASP A 15 0.40 -9.12 10.90
CA ASP A 15 -0.85 -8.66 11.52
C ASP A 15 -1.45 -7.42 10.82
N ASN A 16 -0.63 -6.63 10.11
CA ASN A 16 -1.06 -5.48 9.32
C ASN A 16 -0.37 -5.46 7.94
N PRO A 17 -1.10 -5.69 6.83
CA PRO A 17 -0.53 -5.68 5.48
C PRO A 17 0.15 -4.37 5.08
N PHE A 18 -0.34 -3.24 5.57
CA PHE A 18 0.26 -1.93 5.32
C PHE A 18 1.64 -1.84 5.98
N GLU A 19 1.72 -2.12 7.29
CA GLU A 19 3.00 -2.10 8.02
C GLU A 19 4.02 -3.07 7.43
N ALA A 20 3.56 -4.26 7.03
CA ALA A 20 4.39 -5.24 6.35
C ALA A 20 4.92 -4.73 4.99
N MET A 21 4.12 -4.00 4.22
CA MET A 21 4.57 -3.35 2.99
C MET A 21 5.55 -2.22 3.29
N MET A 22 5.25 -1.38 4.27
CA MET A 22 6.08 -0.24 4.66
C MET A 22 7.45 -0.66 5.16
N SER A 23 7.55 -1.74 5.93
CA SER A 23 8.83 -2.31 6.35
C SER A 23 9.71 -2.72 5.15
N ARG A 24 9.11 -3.30 4.10
CA ARG A 24 9.82 -3.66 2.87
C ARG A 24 10.25 -2.42 2.09
N PHE A 25 9.38 -1.40 2.01
CA PHE A 25 9.71 -0.14 1.38
C PHE A 25 10.88 0.57 2.08
N ASP A 26 10.85 0.62 3.42
CA ASP A 26 11.91 1.22 4.24
C ASP A 26 13.26 0.54 3.99
N ARG A 27 13.27 -0.79 3.92
CA ARG A 27 14.47 -1.54 3.59
C ARG A 27 14.99 -1.22 2.19
N ALA A 28 14.10 -1.11 1.19
CA ALA A 28 14.49 -0.78 -0.18
C ALA A 28 15.04 0.66 -0.28
N ALA A 29 14.44 1.63 0.41
CA ALA A 29 14.91 3.01 0.44
C ALA A 29 16.33 3.12 1.03
N GLN A 30 16.61 2.37 2.11
CA GLN A 30 17.96 2.30 2.70
C GLN A 30 18.99 1.70 1.74
N LEU A 31 18.62 0.63 1.01
CA LEU A 31 19.53 -0.02 0.07
C LEU A 31 19.88 0.86 -1.13
N LEU A 32 18.99 1.78 -1.50
CA LEU A 32 19.16 2.70 -2.62
C LEU A 32 19.75 4.06 -2.22
N ASP A 33 19.98 4.30 -0.92
CA ASP A 33 20.30 5.63 -0.38
C ASP A 33 19.33 6.69 -0.92
N LEU A 34 18.03 6.40 -0.81
CA LEU A 34 16.99 7.23 -1.40
C LEU A 34 16.97 8.61 -0.75
N ASP A 35 16.88 9.65 -1.59
CA ASP A 35 16.72 11.03 -1.14
C ASP A 35 15.60 11.15 -0.08
N PRO A 36 15.84 11.80 1.07
CA PRO A 36 14.88 11.87 2.17
C PRO A 36 13.54 12.52 1.81
N ASP A 37 13.55 13.51 0.91
CA ASP A 37 12.33 14.19 0.49
C ASP A 37 11.52 13.28 -0.44
N LEU A 38 12.20 12.59 -1.37
CA LEU A 38 11.57 11.57 -2.21
C LEU A 38 11.01 10.40 -1.39
N TYR A 39 11.74 9.94 -0.39
CA TYR A 39 11.28 8.93 0.55
C TYR A 39 9.98 9.37 1.24
N ALA A 40 9.93 10.59 1.77
CA ALA A 40 8.76 11.15 2.44
C ALA A 40 7.54 11.22 1.50
N VAL A 41 7.73 11.64 0.25
CA VAL A 41 6.66 11.69 -0.77
C VAL A 41 6.13 10.30 -1.11
N MET A 42 7.01 9.32 -1.30
CA MET A 42 6.62 7.96 -1.71
C MET A 42 6.02 7.12 -0.56
N ARG A 43 6.20 7.56 0.68
CA ARG A 43 5.70 6.93 1.91
C ARG A 43 4.18 7.06 2.09
N VAL A 44 3.55 7.99 1.38
CA VAL A 44 2.10 8.26 1.44
C VAL A 44 1.49 8.11 0.05
N PRO A 45 0.23 7.68 -0.06
CA PRO A 45 -0.43 7.59 -1.34
C PRO A 45 -0.76 8.98 -1.89
N ASN A 46 -0.59 9.15 -3.20
CA ASN A 46 -0.96 10.40 -3.88
C ASN A 46 -2.46 10.73 -3.77
N ARG A 47 -3.34 9.72 -3.69
CA ARG A 47 -4.78 9.91 -3.54
C ARG A 47 -5.44 8.70 -2.90
N GLU A 48 -6.36 8.97 -1.98
CA GLU A 48 -7.30 8.01 -1.42
C GLU A 48 -8.72 8.53 -1.59
N ILE A 49 -9.62 7.68 -2.08
CA ILE A 49 -11.03 8.00 -2.24
C ILE A 49 -11.84 6.99 -1.44
N LYS A 50 -12.64 7.50 -0.51
CA LYS A 50 -13.66 6.77 0.21
C LYS A 50 -15.02 7.14 -0.36
N VAL A 51 -15.80 6.14 -0.76
CA VAL A 51 -17.14 6.32 -1.32
C VAL A 51 -18.16 5.50 -0.55
N TYR A 52 -19.40 5.96 -0.55
CA TYR A 52 -20.55 5.21 -0.05
C TYR A 52 -21.48 4.94 -1.22
N ILE A 53 -21.73 3.66 -1.51
CA ILE A 53 -22.41 3.18 -2.71
C ILE A 53 -23.77 2.59 -2.28
N PRO A 54 -24.87 3.35 -2.42
CA PRO A 54 -26.21 2.81 -2.19
C PRO A 54 -26.59 1.85 -3.32
N VAL A 55 -26.96 0.62 -2.98
CA VAL A 55 -27.38 -0.43 -3.91
C VAL A 55 -28.80 -0.88 -3.55
N ARG A 56 -29.67 -0.99 -4.56
CA ARG A 56 -30.96 -1.65 -4.41
C ARG A 56 -30.75 -3.15 -4.54
N MET A 57 -31.03 -3.87 -3.45
CA MET A 57 -30.91 -5.31 -3.38
C MET A 57 -32.09 -6.00 -4.08
N ASP A 58 -31.98 -7.29 -4.37
CA ASP A 58 -33.05 -8.08 -4.97
C ASP A 58 -34.33 -8.09 -4.12
N SER A 59 -34.19 -7.91 -2.80
CA SER A 59 -35.31 -7.75 -1.86
C SER A 59 -36.08 -6.42 -1.99
N GLY A 60 -35.59 -5.49 -2.81
CA GLY A 60 -36.12 -4.14 -2.98
C GLY A 60 -35.61 -3.12 -1.96
N ARG A 61 -34.93 -3.55 -0.88
CA ARG A 61 -34.31 -2.67 0.12
C ARG A 61 -33.03 -2.00 -0.41
N ILE A 62 -32.70 -0.84 0.15
CA ILE A 62 -31.43 -0.15 -0.11
C ILE A 62 -30.43 -0.56 0.97
N GLU A 63 -29.22 -0.95 0.55
CA GLU A 63 -28.06 -1.13 1.41
C GLU A 63 -26.93 -0.20 0.95
N VAL A 64 -26.20 0.39 1.88
CA VAL A 64 -25.09 1.31 1.56
C VAL A 64 -23.77 0.63 1.85
N PHE A 65 -22.96 0.44 0.81
CA PHE A 65 -21.66 -0.20 0.88
C PHE A 65 -20.54 0.84 0.93
N GLU A 66 -19.52 0.58 1.74
CA GLU A 66 -18.31 1.39 1.76
C GLU A 66 -17.34 0.88 0.69
N GLY A 67 -16.80 1.80 -0.12
CA GLY A 67 -15.83 1.49 -1.17
C GLY A 67 -14.58 2.36 -1.06
N PHE A 68 -13.45 1.82 -1.54
CA PHE A 68 -12.15 2.48 -1.50
C PHE A 68 -11.43 2.43 -2.85
N ARG A 69 -10.80 3.54 -3.23
CA ARG A 69 -9.81 3.57 -4.31
C ARG A 69 -8.57 4.31 -3.83
N VAL A 70 -7.47 3.56 -3.69
CA VAL A 70 -6.17 4.10 -3.31
C VAL A 70 -5.26 4.11 -4.55
N GLN A 71 -4.72 5.28 -4.89
CA GLN A 71 -3.75 5.46 -5.96
C GLN A 71 -2.42 5.86 -5.31
N HIS A 72 -1.57 4.87 -5.02
CA HIS A 72 -0.35 5.09 -4.22
C HIS A 72 0.64 6.01 -4.91
N ASN A 73 0.99 5.73 -6.16
CA ASN A 73 1.86 6.58 -6.95
C ASN A 73 1.55 6.44 -8.44
N PHE A 74 1.50 7.56 -9.15
CA PHE A 74 1.25 7.61 -10.61
C PHE A 74 2.26 8.51 -11.33
N ALA A 75 3.46 8.71 -10.76
CA ALA A 75 4.51 9.53 -11.36
C ALA A 75 5.00 8.97 -12.71
N ARG A 76 4.90 7.65 -12.90
CA ARG A 76 5.31 6.96 -14.13
C ARG A 76 4.17 6.69 -15.12
N GLY A 77 2.97 7.22 -14.87
CA GLY A 77 1.78 6.99 -15.69
C GLY A 77 0.56 6.59 -14.87
N PRO A 78 -0.56 6.22 -15.54
CA PRO A 78 -1.82 5.94 -14.87
C PRO A 78 -1.71 4.90 -13.75
N ALA A 79 -2.42 5.12 -12.63
CA ALA A 79 -2.45 4.19 -11.53
C ALA A 79 -3.03 2.83 -11.98
N LYS A 80 -2.36 1.73 -11.61
CA LYS A 80 -2.80 0.38 -11.93
C LYS A 80 -3.09 -0.39 -10.66
N GLY A 81 -4.29 -0.97 -10.61
CA GLY A 81 -4.79 -1.87 -9.58
C GLY A 81 -5.93 -2.69 -10.15
N GLY A 82 -6.55 -3.54 -9.31
CA GLY A 82 -7.82 -4.19 -9.62
C GLY A 82 -8.97 -3.21 -9.73
#